data_AF-A0A941VR64-F1
#
_entry.id   AF-A0A941VR64-F1
#
_cell.length_a   1.000
_cell.length_b   1.000
_cell.length_c   1.000
_cell.angle_alpha   90.00
_cell.angle_beta   90.00
_cell.angle_gamma   90.00
#
_symmetry.space_group_name_H-M   'P 1'
#
loop_
_entity.id
_entity.type
_entity.pdbx_description
1 polymer ?
#
loop_
_entity_poly.entity_id
_entity_poly.type
_entity_poly.pdbx_seq_one_letter_code
_entity_poly.pdbx_strand_id
1 'polypeptide(L)'
;MKTFLGIQTAKEFVAVTEKGIEDAEEHLRIAEARYDAGLGLYSDILRARVALSAAEERHVSARKTLDVARRALGLMMGLTESVDVQKERPALEVRELEYYAGTALMRKDLKGLETRYKNAENALKMANAGYLPVLGFGGAYQLNSHSNP
;
A
#
# COMPACT_ATOMS: atom_id res chain seq x y z
N MET A 1 4.45 -1.31 7.16
CA MET A 1 4.52 -0.06 7.95
C MET A 1 3.72 1.10 7.34
N LYS A 2 3.84 1.37 6.02
CA LYS A 2 3.03 2.41 5.35
C LYS A 2 1.51 2.21 5.52
N THR A 3 1.04 0.97 5.40
CA THR A 3 -0.38 0.60 5.61
C THR A 3 -0.82 0.77 7.07
N PHE A 4 0.04 0.41 8.04
CA PHE A 4 -0.19 0.62 9.47
C PHE A 4 -0.40 2.11 9.81
N LEU A 5 0.54 2.98 9.38
CA LEU A 5 0.42 4.42 9.58
C LEU A 5 -0.80 5.00 8.85
N GLY A 6 -1.08 4.50 7.64
CA GLY A 6 -2.25 4.89 6.85
C GLY A 6 -3.58 4.65 7.58
N ILE A 7 -3.73 3.51 8.27
CA ILE A 7 -4.93 3.24 9.07
C ILE A 7 -5.02 4.18 10.27
N GLN A 8 -3.91 4.44 10.98
CA GLN A 8 -3.92 5.40 12.08
C GLN A 8 -4.33 6.80 11.62
N THR A 9 -3.80 7.28 10.49
CA THR A 9 -4.20 8.57 9.93
C THR A 9 -5.66 8.60 9.51
N ALA A 10 -6.18 7.50 8.93
CA ALA A 10 -7.58 7.40 8.54
C ALA A 10 -8.52 7.42 9.75
N LYS A 11 -8.15 6.79 10.87
CA LYS A 11 -8.90 6.86 12.13
C LYS A 11 -9.01 8.27 12.66
N GLU A 12 -7.90 9.00 12.72
CA GLU A 12 -7.90 10.39 13.18
C GLU A 12 -8.73 11.28 12.23
N PHE A 13 -8.69 11.01 10.93
CA PHE A 13 -9.53 11.72 9.96
C PHE A 13 -11.04 11.46 10.19
N VAL A 14 -11.43 10.23 10.50
CA VAL A 14 -12.82 9.91 10.89
C VAL A 14 -13.24 10.72 12.12
N ALA A 15 -12.40 10.76 13.17
CA ALA A 15 -12.68 11.54 14.38
C ALA A 15 -12.80 13.05 14.09
N VAL A 16 -11.98 13.59 13.18
CA VAL A 16 -12.09 14.99 12.75
C VAL A 16 -13.39 15.24 11.99
N THR A 17 -13.80 14.34 11.10
CA THR A 17 -15.07 14.50 10.37
C THR A 17 -16.31 14.38 11.26
N GLU A 18 -16.23 13.60 12.34
CA GLU A 18 -17.30 13.50 13.35
C GLU A 18 -17.49 14.85 14.07
N LYS A 19 -16.40 15.49 14.53
CA LYS A 19 -16.46 16.86 15.05
C LYS A 19 -16.97 17.87 14.02
N GLY A 20 -16.64 17.67 12.75
CA GLY A 20 -17.15 18.52 11.68
C GLY A 20 -18.67 18.42 11.48
N ILE A 21 -19.29 17.28 11.83
CA ILE A 21 -20.75 17.15 11.90
C ILE A 21 -21.28 17.94 13.09
N GLU A 22 -20.71 17.75 14.29
CA GLU A 22 -21.11 18.46 15.51
C GLU A 22 -21.09 20.00 15.30
N ASP A 23 -20.02 20.52 14.68
CA ASP A 23 -19.91 21.94 14.36
C ASP A 23 -20.99 22.41 13.37
N ALA A 24 -21.31 21.59 12.35
CA ALA A 24 -22.33 21.93 11.35
C ALA A 24 -23.75 21.87 11.93
N GLU A 25 -24.02 20.95 12.84
CA GLU A 25 -25.27 20.87 13.60
C GLU A 25 -25.46 22.11 14.47
N GLU A 26 -24.41 22.54 15.17
CA GLU A 26 -24.45 23.75 15.99
C GLU A 26 -24.67 25.02 15.13
N HIS A 27 -24.05 25.08 13.95
CA HIS A 27 -24.31 26.16 12.99
C HIS A 27 -25.76 26.18 12.51
N LEU A 28 -26.37 25.03 12.23
CA LEU A 28 -27.78 24.92 11.88
C LEU A 28 -28.67 25.41 13.04
N ARG A 29 -28.38 24.97 14.27
CA ARG A 29 -29.11 25.39 15.46
C ARG A 29 -29.09 26.91 15.67
N ILE A 30 -27.93 27.54 15.47
CA ILE A 30 -27.79 29.01 15.58
C ILE A 30 -28.57 29.71 14.47
N ALA A 31 -28.56 29.19 13.24
CA ALA A 31 -29.30 29.76 12.12
C ALA A 31 -30.82 29.70 12.34
N GLU A 32 -31.33 28.56 12.84
CA GLU A 32 -32.74 28.37 13.20
C GLU A 32 -33.14 29.34 14.33
N ALA A 33 -32.36 29.42 15.40
CA ALA A 33 -32.65 30.34 16.51
C ALA A 33 -32.67 31.82 16.09
N ARG A 34 -31.79 32.24 15.17
CA ARG A 34 -31.78 33.62 14.65
C ARG A 34 -33.00 33.90 13.77
N TYR A 35 -33.39 32.95 12.94
CA TYR A 35 -34.59 33.07 12.11
C TYR A 35 -35.86 33.19 12.97
N ASP A 36 -35.99 32.35 14.00
CA ASP A 36 -37.13 32.38 14.93
C ASP A 36 -37.21 33.70 15.71
N ALA A 37 -36.06 34.30 16.03
CA ALA A 37 -35.97 35.62 16.65
C ALA A 37 -36.20 36.80 15.65
N GLY A 38 -36.40 36.53 14.36
CA GLY A 38 -36.54 37.54 13.31
C GLY A 38 -35.24 38.27 12.95
N LEU A 39 -34.09 37.76 13.41
CA LEU A 39 -32.76 38.34 13.21
C LEU A 39 -31.97 37.65 12.08
N GLY A 40 -32.51 36.59 11.49
CA GLY A 40 -31.88 35.78 10.45
C GLY A 40 -32.79 35.51 9.25
N LEU A 41 -32.20 35.06 8.14
CA LEU A 41 -32.93 34.75 6.92
C LEU A 41 -33.19 33.24 6.81
N TYR A 42 -34.30 32.85 6.20
CA TYR A 42 -34.56 31.43 5.91
C TYR A 42 -33.47 30.81 5.01
N SER A 43 -32.86 31.61 4.12
CA SER A 43 -31.71 31.19 3.32
C SER A 43 -30.49 30.79 4.16
N ASP A 44 -30.35 31.30 5.39
CA ASP A 44 -29.25 30.93 6.29
C ASP A 44 -29.43 29.52 6.82
N ILE A 45 -30.67 29.15 7.17
CA ILE A 45 -31.04 27.77 7.55
C ILE A 45 -30.76 26.81 6.38
N LEU A 46 -31.18 27.16 5.17
CA LEU A 46 -30.95 26.32 4.00
C LEU A 46 -29.46 26.10 3.74
N ARG A 47 -28.64 27.16 3.84
CA ARG A 47 -27.18 27.06 3.71
C ARG A 47 -26.56 26.19 4.81
N ALA A 48 -26.98 26.35 6.05
CA ALA A 48 -26.49 25.53 7.16
C ALA A 48 -26.86 24.05 6.99
N ARG A 49 -28.07 23.76 6.50
CA ARG A 49 -28.51 22.37 6.22
C ARG A 49 -27.69 21.73 5.11
N VAL A 50 -27.36 22.47 4.04
CA VAL A 50 -26.45 21.99 2.99
C VAL A 50 -25.05 21.73 3.56
N ALA A 51 -24.55 22.61 4.43
CA ALA A 51 -23.26 22.42 5.08
C ALA A 51 -23.22 21.16 5.96
N LEU A 52 -24.30 20.91 6.72
CA LEU A 52 -24.46 19.69 7.52
C LEU A 52 -24.45 18.44 6.64
N SER A 53 -25.26 18.40 5.58
CA SER A 53 -25.26 17.25 4.65
C SER A 53 -23.90 17.02 4.01
N ALA A 54 -23.16 18.09 3.68
CA ALA A 54 -21.79 17.96 3.17
C ALA A 54 -20.80 17.44 4.23
N ALA A 55 -20.99 17.79 5.51
CA ALA A 55 -20.18 17.24 6.60
C ALA A 55 -20.46 15.74 6.82
N GLU A 56 -21.73 15.34 6.80
CA GLU A 56 -22.16 13.93 6.87
C GLU A 56 -21.56 13.10 5.72
N GLU A 57 -21.61 13.61 4.49
CA GLU A 57 -21.02 12.94 3.33
C GLU A 57 -19.51 12.73 3.51
N ARG A 58 -18.79 13.75 3.98
CA ARG A 58 -17.35 13.65 4.27
C ARG A 58 -17.07 12.60 5.33
N HIS A 59 -17.89 12.51 6.38
CA HIS A 59 -17.73 11.49 7.42
C HIS A 59 -17.94 10.07 6.89
N VAL A 60 -18.97 9.86 6.06
CA VAL A 60 -19.21 8.56 5.39
C VAL A 60 -18.02 8.18 4.50
N SER A 61 -17.50 9.14 3.73
CA SER A 61 -16.33 8.94 2.88
C SER A 61 -15.06 8.59 3.69
N ALA A 62 -14.83 9.29 4.80
CA ALA A 62 -13.72 9.02 5.72
C ALA A 62 -13.81 7.61 6.32
N ARG A 63 -15.00 7.20 6.77
CA ARG A 63 -15.25 5.84 7.28
C ARG A 63 -14.98 4.77 6.23
N LYS A 64 -15.46 4.98 5.00
CA LYS A 64 -15.20 4.06 3.88
C LYS A 64 -13.70 3.93 3.59
N THR A 65 -12.97 5.03 3.64
CA THR A 65 -11.51 5.05 3.45
C THR A 65 -10.79 4.25 4.53
N LEU A 66 -11.21 4.38 5.80
CA LEU A 66 -10.69 3.58 6.90
C LEU A 66 -10.94 2.08 6.69
N ASP A 67 -12.14 1.70 6.26
CA ASP A 67 -12.49 0.29 6.02
C ASP A 67 -11.68 -0.33 4.87
N VAL A 68 -11.46 0.43 3.79
CA VAL A 68 -10.58 0.01 2.69
C VAL A 68 -9.14 -0.17 3.19
N ALA A 69 -8.64 0.75 4.00
CA ALA A 69 -7.29 0.67 4.56
C ALA A 69 -7.12 -0.58 5.46
N ARG A 70 -8.11 -0.89 6.30
CA ARG A 70 -8.10 -2.09 7.16
C ARG A 70 -8.14 -3.40 6.36
N ARG A 71 -8.94 -3.46 5.28
CA ARG A 71 -8.95 -4.62 4.36
C ARG A 71 -7.62 -4.78 3.63
N ALA A 72 -7.03 -3.67 3.15
CA ALA A 72 -5.73 -3.71 2.50
C ALA A 72 -4.64 -4.24 3.44
N LEU A 73 -4.69 -3.90 4.73
CA LEU A 73 -3.78 -4.49 5.71
C LEU A 73 -4.01 -5.99 5.90
N GLY A 74 -5.26 -6.45 6.00
CA GLY A 74 -5.60 -7.86 6.07
C GLY A 74 -5.00 -8.66 4.91
N LEU A 75 -5.22 -8.19 3.67
CA LEU A 75 -4.68 -8.82 2.46
C LEU A 75 -3.14 -8.89 2.49
N MET A 76 -2.46 -7.84 2.95
CA MET A 76 -0.99 -7.84 3.09
C MET A 76 -0.48 -8.81 4.17
N MET A 77 -1.33 -9.19 5.12
CA MET A 77 -1.05 -10.18 6.16
C MET A 77 -1.50 -11.58 5.77
N GLY A 78 -2.05 -11.77 4.57
CA GLY A 78 -2.59 -13.06 4.12
C GLY A 78 -3.95 -13.42 4.75
N LEU A 79 -4.64 -12.44 5.31
CA LEU A 79 -5.95 -12.60 5.96
C LEU A 79 -7.06 -12.09 5.03
N THR A 80 -8.22 -12.74 5.07
CA THR A 80 -9.43 -12.31 4.34
C THR A 80 -10.23 -11.26 5.11
N GLU A 81 -10.01 -11.16 6.41
CA GLU A 81 -10.69 -10.22 7.30
C GLU A 81 -10.00 -8.86 7.38
N SER A 82 -10.74 -7.83 7.77
CA SER A 82 -10.19 -6.50 8.02
C SER A 82 -9.38 -6.50 9.30
N VAL A 83 -8.14 -6.03 9.25
CA VAL A 83 -7.26 -5.93 10.42
C VAL A 83 -7.19 -4.49 10.88
N ASP A 84 -7.28 -4.30 12.19
CA ASP A 84 -7.14 -3.00 12.82
C ASP A 84 -5.80 -2.84 13.54
N VAL A 85 -5.36 -1.60 13.72
CA VAL A 85 -4.08 -1.28 14.37
C VAL A 85 -4.28 -0.52 15.67
N GLN A 86 -3.50 -0.91 16.68
CA GLN A 86 -3.44 -0.23 17.96
C GLN A 86 -2.77 1.15 17.83
N LYS A 87 -3.05 2.03 18.80
CA LYS A 87 -2.68 3.45 18.74
C LYS A 87 -1.20 3.72 19.01
N GLU A 88 -0.42 2.72 19.41
CA GLU A 88 1.01 2.88 19.67
C GLU A 88 1.76 3.24 18.38
N ARG A 89 2.47 4.37 18.43
CA ARG A 89 3.32 4.82 17.34
C ARG A 89 4.70 4.19 17.53
N PRO A 90 5.18 3.39 16.57
CA PRO A 90 6.54 2.88 16.63
C PRO A 90 7.52 4.06 16.59
N ALA A 91 8.50 4.06 17.48
CA ALA A 91 9.58 5.04 17.45
C ALA A 91 10.39 4.86 16.17
N LEU A 92 10.39 5.88 15.31
CA LEU A 92 11.24 5.94 14.13
C LEU A 92 12.47 6.79 14.46
N GLU A 93 13.57 6.13 14.78
CA GLU A 93 14.85 6.80 14.98
C GLU A 93 15.41 7.29 13.65
N VAL A 94 15.60 8.60 13.54
CA VAL A 94 16.32 9.20 12.42
C VAL A 94 17.82 9.08 12.70
N ARG A 95 18.55 8.45 11.79
CA ARG A 95 20.00 8.27 11.89
C ARG A 95 20.73 9.31 11.03
N GLU A 96 22.05 9.40 11.20
CA GLU A 96 22.87 10.27 10.36
C GLU A 96 22.85 9.86 8.89
N LEU A 97 23.09 10.82 7.99
CA LEU A 97 23.04 10.60 6.54
C LEU A 97 24.01 9.50 6.09
N GLU A 98 25.20 9.42 6.71
CA GLU A 98 26.24 8.43 6.40
C GLU A 98 25.74 6.99 6.55
N TYR A 99 24.92 6.73 7.57
CA TYR A 99 24.29 5.42 7.78
C TYR A 99 23.39 5.02 6.61
N TYR A 100 22.61 5.96 6.08
CA TYR A 100 21.74 5.71 4.93
C TYR A 100 22.53 5.61 3.62
N ALA A 101 23.61 6.38 3.45
CA ALA A 101 24.48 6.32 2.28
C ALA A 101 25.17 4.94 2.17
N GLY A 102 25.73 4.44 3.26
CA GLY A 102 26.38 3.12 3.29
C GLY A 102 25.40 1.97 3.02
N THR A 103 24.18 2.03 3.56
CA THR A 103 23.15 1.00 3.33
C THR A 103 22.50 1.10 1.95
N ALA A 104 22.48 2.29 1.32
CA ALA A 104 21.96 2.46 -0.04
C ALA A 104 22.75 1.67 -1.09
N LEU A 105 24.05 1.47 -0.88
CA LEU A 105 24.88 0.64 -1.76
C LEU A 105 24.56 -0.86 -1.62
N MET A 106 23.97 -1.28 -0.51
CA MET A 106 23.60 -2.67 -0.23
C MET A 106 22.18 -3.03 -0.66
N ARG A 107 21.51 -2.17 -1.43
CA ARG A 107 20.13 -2.42 -1.86
C ARG A 107 20.05 -3.66 -2.76
N LYS A 108 19.02 -4.49 -2.52
CA LYS A 108 18.81 -5.76 -3.23
C LYS A 108 18.49 -5.58 -4.72
N ASP A 109 17.91 -4.45 -5.11
CA ASP A 109 17.65 -4.11 -6.51
C ASP A 109 18.95 -3.92 -7.30
N LEU A 110 19.98 -3.29 -6.71
CA LEU A 110 21.31 -3.17 -7.30
C LEU A 110 21.96 -4.54 -7.50
N LYS A 111 21.87 -5.43 -6.50
CA LYS A 111 22.32 -6.83 -6.64
C LYS A 111 21.55 -7.58 -7.74
N GLY A 112 20.25 -7.30 -7.86
CA GLY A 112 19.42 -7.83 -8.93
C GLY A 112 19.87 -7.35 -10.32
N LEU A 113 20.23 -6.07 -10.46
CA LEU A 113 20.78 -5.52 -11.69
C LEU A 113 22.14 -6.13 -12.05
N GLU A 114 23.02 -6.29 -11.07
CA GLU A 114 24.32 -6.96 -11.27
C GLU A 114 24.15 -8.40 -11.76
N THR A 115 23.20 -9.13 -11.17
CA THR A 115 22.88 -10.51 -11.59
C THR A 115 22.36 -10.54 -13.03
N ARG A 116 21.50 -9.58 -13.41
CA ARG A 116 21.02 -9.45 -14.80
C ARG A 116 22.15 -9.16 -15.77
N TYR A 117 23.08 -8.29 -15.40
CA TYR A 117 24.26 -7.99 -16.22
C TYR A 117 25.13 -9.24 -16.45
N LYS A 118 25.46 -9.97 -15.37
CA LYS A 118 26.23 -11.23 -15.45
C LYS A 118 25.54 -12.28 -16.32
N ASN A 119 24.22 -12.41 -16.20
CA ASN A 119 23.45 -13.32 -17.04
C ASN A 119 23.49 -12.92 -18.52
N ALA A 120 23.40 -11.62 -18.83
CA ALA A 120 23.53 -11.13 -20.19
C ALA A 120 24.93 -11.39 -20.78
N GLU A 121 25.98 -11.18 -19.98
CA GLU A 121 27.35 -11.49 -20.38
C GLU A 121 27.53 -12.99 -20.67
N ASN A 122 27.02 -13.85 -19.79
CA ASN A 122 27.05 -15.30 -19.99
C ASN A 122 26.25 -15.73 -21.23
N ALA A 123 25.10 -15.09 -21.50
CA ALA A 123 24.32 -15.34 -22.70
C ALA A 123 25.10 -15.00 -23.98
N LEU A 124 25.85 -13.89 -23.99
CA LEU A 124 26.75 -13.54 -25.11
C LEU A 124 27.87 -14.57 -25.28
N LYS A 125 28.47 -15.03 -24.17
CA LYS A 125 29.50 -16.09 -24.20
C LYS A 125 28.94 -17.40 -24.77
N MET A 126 27.74 -17.80 -24.36
CA MET A 126 27.07 -19.00 -24.87
C MET A 126 26.70 -18.86 -26.35
N ALA A 127 26.21 -17.69 -26.78
CA ALA A 127 25.93 -17.42 -28.19
C ALA A 127 27.21 -17.54 -29.04
N ASN A 128 28.34 -17.01 -28.55
CA ASN A 128 29.63 -17.14 -29.22
C ASN A 128 30.17 -18.58 -29.19
N ALA A 129 29.91 -19.35 -28.12
CA ALA A 129 30.30 -20.76 -28.04
C ALA A 129 29.57 -21.63 -29.09
N GLY A 130 28.43 -21.17 -29.62
CA GLY A 130 27.77 -21.82 -30.76
C GLY A 130 28.61 -21.82 -32.06
N TYR A 131 29.63 -20.96 -32.17
CA TYR A 131 30.59 -21.00 -33.29
C TYR A 131 31.72 -22.01 -33.07
N LEU A 132 31.84 -22.60 -31.89
CA LEU A 132 32.88 -23.59 -31.59
C LEU A 132 32.39 -25.01 -31.92
N PRO A 133 33.29 -25.92 -32.35
CA PRO A 133 32.92 -27.31 -32.58
C PRO A 133 32.54 -28.00 -31.27
N VAL A 134 31.44 -28.75 -31.28
CA VAL A 134 31.01 -29.57 -30.15
C VAL A 134 31.71 -30.93 -30.23
N LEU A 135 32.46 -31.29 -29.19
CA LEU A 135 33.06 -32.62 -29.06
C LEU A 135 32.16 -33.49 -28.18
N GLY A 136 31.63 -34.57 -28.74
CA GLY A 136 30.89 -35.60 -28.01
C GLY A 136 31.65 -36.91 -27.99
N PHE A 137 31.73 -37.56 -26.84
CA PHE A 137 32.26 -38.92 -26.70
C PHE A 137 31.11 -39.86 -26.36
N GLY A 138 30.98 -40.96 -27.12
CA GLY A 138 29.98 -41.99 -26.90
C GLY A 138 30.58 -43.38 -27.05
N GLY A 139 30.22 -44.29 -26.15
CA GLY A 139 30.55 -45.71 -26.22
C GLY A 139 29.30 -46.52 -25.93
N ALA A 140 28.98 -47.47 -26.82
CA ALA A 140 27.88 -48.41 -26.63
C ALA A 140 28.46 -49.82 -26.62
N TYR A 141 28.14 -50.60 -25.59
CA TYR A 141 28.49 -52.01 -25.51
C TYR A 141 27.20 -52.83 -25.49
N GLN A 142 26.94 -53.58 -26.55
CA GLN A 142 25.76 -54.41 -26.69
C GLN A 142 26.18 -55.87 -26.81
N LEU A 143 25.83 -56.66 -25.81
CA LEU A 143 26.06 -58.10 -25.82
C LEU A 143 24.86 -58.79 -26.47
N ASN A 144 25.09 -59.44 -27.61
CA ASN A 144 24.09 -60.30 -28.24
C ASN A 144 24.46 -61.76 -27.95
N SER A 145 23.75 -62.40 -27.03
CA SER A 145 23.83 -63.85 -26.84
C SER A 145 22.69 -64.49 -27.62
N HIS A 146 22.96 -64.94 -28.84
CA HIS A 146 22.09 -65.92 -29.48
C HIS A 146 22.48 -67.30 -28.96
N SER A 147 21.97 -67.65 -27.78
CA SER A 147 21.95 -69.02 -27.30
C SER A 147 20.54 -69.55 -27.45
N ASN A 148 20.29 -70.31 -28.52
CA ASN A 148 19.38 -71.46 -28.49
C ASN A 148 19.38 -72.22 -29.83
N PRO A 149 19.13 -73.53 -29.84
CA PRO A 149 19.50 -74.60 -28.91
C PRO A 149 20.58 -75.54 -29.48
#